data_AF-A0A2W5XX56-F1
#
_entry.id   AF-A0A2W5XX56-F1
#
_cell.length_a   1.000
_cell.length_b   1.000
_cell.length_c   1.000
_cell.angle_alpha   90.00
_cell.angle_beta   90.00
_cell.angle_gamma   90.00
#
_symmetry.space_group_name_H-M   'P 1'
#
loop_
_entity.id
_entity.type
_entity.pdbx_description
1 polymer ?
#
loop_
_entity_poly.entity_id
_entity_poly.type
_entity_poly.pdbx_seq_one_letter_code
_entity_poly.pdbx_strand_id
1 'polypeptide(L)'
;MSTEITTRGPASDLTIKDGQAFFTEKQVAALHQLGVSNASNADLAVFFHTATRTGLDPFARQIYMIERQGKQTIQTGIDGFRLVARRATDRAKGTFGYEDTLWCGEDGQWKDVWLSNKAPVAAKVTVLRDGQRYPAIALYQEYVALKRDGKPNSMWASKPALMLAKCAEALALRRAFPQDLSDVYSPEEMSAAVPVDEPAEPSPRSGSAKLAAAVAGRRAPRPAGPAEEVHDAEVVEDAVERVTPDPQDPAAGDEFATPAPKPATNAQRSALLEALAARQIAATKPQVLAFLTAQLGREVSATDELTADEVEGLLIEIGQMEGAA
;
A
#
# COMPACT_ATOMS: atom_id res chain seq x y z
N MET A 1 25.50 8.58 33.53
CA MET A 1 24.06 8.28 33.42
C MET A 1 23.88 7.59 32.08
N SER A 2 23.90 6.26 32.06
CA SER A 2 23.81 5.45 30.84
C SER A 2 22.39 5.43 30.32
N THR A 3 22.19 5.81 29.07
CA THR A 3 20.93 5.63 28.33
C THR A 3 20.77 4.15 27.99
N GLU A 4 19.90 3.45 28.72
CA GLU A 4 19.41 2.13 28.34
C GLU A 4 18.58 2.24 27.06
N ILE A 5 19.03 1.53 26.03
CA ILE A 5 18.34 1.38 24.75
C ILE A 5 17.36 0.23 24.91
N THR A 6 16.07 0.52 24.79
CA THR A 6 15.00 -0.48 24.70
C THR A 6 15.30 -1.46 23.56
N THR A 7 15.37 -2.74 23.91
CA THR A 7 15.67 -3.87 23.03
C THR A 7 14.67 -3.92 21.87
N ARG A 8 15.17 -3.68 20.64
CA ARG A 8 14.41 -3.92 19.39
C ARG A 8 14.14 -5.43 19.28
N GLY A 9 12.97 -5.82 18.78
CA GLY A 9 12.61 -7.22 18.49
C GLY A 9 13.60 -7.91 17.54
N PRO A 10 13.44 -9.21 17.25
CA PRO A 10 14.42 -9.98 16.48
C PRO A 10 14.72 -9.26 15.16
N ALA A 11 15.97 -8.81 15.02
CA ALA A 11 16.39 -7.94 13.94
C ALA A 11 16.26 -8.69 12.62
N SER A 12 15.25 -8.32 11.82
CA SER A 12 15.20 -8.76 10.44
C SER A 12 16.28 -8.02 9.65
N ASP A 13 16.76 -8.62 8.55
CA ASP A 13 17.72 -7.99 7.64
C ASP A 13 17.21 -6.67 7.04
N LEU A 14 15.89 -6.39 7.15
CA LEU A 14 15.25 -5.19 6.64
C LEU A 14 15.16 -4.06 7.67
N THR A 15 15.35 -4.33 8.97
CA THR A 15 15.29 -3.28 10.00
C THR A 15 16.39 -2.24 9.79
N ILE A 16 16.03 -0.94 9.78
CA ILE A 16 17.01 0.15 9.73
C ILE A 16 17.81 0.18 11.04
N LYS A 17 19.13 0.07 10.94
CA LYS A 17 20.05 0.00 12.09
C LYS A 17 20.57 1.39 12.48
N ASP A 18 20.96 1.55 13.74
CA ASP A 18 21.57 2.79 14.21
C ASP A 18 22.93 3.01 13.52
N GLY A 19 23.19 4.26 13.12
CA GLY A 19 24.41 4.63 12.38
C GLY A 19 24.38 4.27 10.89
N GLN A 20 23.30 3.67 10.38
CA GLN A 20 23.13 3.43 8.95
C GLN A 20 22.95 4.77 8.21
N ALA A 21 23.73 4.97 7.15
CA ALA A 21 23.72 6.22 6.39
C ALA A 21 22.69 6.25 5.24
N PHE A 22 22.30 5.08 4.74
CA PHE A 22 21.40 4.92 3.60
C PHE A 22 20.81 3.50 3.56
N PHE A 23 19.73 3.26 2.82
CA PHE A 23 19.17 1.91 2.62
C PHE A 23 20.22 0.93 2.06
N THR A 24 20.24 -0.30 2.58
CA THR A 24 21.08 -1.38 2.04
C THR A 24 20.52 -1.89 0.71
N GLU A 25 21.32 -2.61 -0.09
CA GLU A 25 20.85 -3.23 -1.33
C GLU A 25 19.62 -4.13 -1.12
N LYS A 26 19.61 -4.91 -0.03
CA LYS A 26 18.45 -5.75 0.36
C LYS A 26 17.21 -4.90 0.66
N GLN A 27 17.38 -3.78 1.37
CA GLN A 27 16.28 -2.87 1.69
C GLN A 27 15.76 -2.17 0.43
N VAL A 28 16.64 -1.74 -0.47
CA VAL A 28 16.24 -1.14 -1.75
C VAL A 28 15.47 -2.17 -2.59
N ALA A 29 15.96 -3.40 -2.71
CA ALA A 29 15.24 -4.48 -3.40
C ALA A 29 13.85 -4.76 -2.78
N ALA A 30 13.74 -4.74 -1.45
CA ALA A 30 12.46 -4.86 -0.78
C ALA A 30 11.54 -3.65 -1.06
N LEU A 31 12.07 -2.42 -1.11
CA LEU A 31 11.31 -1.23 -1.49
C LEU A 31 10.82 -1.30 -2.95
N HIS A 32 11.62 -1.83 -3.87
CA HIS A 32 11.18 -2.10 -5.25
C HIS A 32 9.98 -3.06 -5.28
N GLN A 33 10.02 -4.14 -4.50
CA GLN A 33 8.91 -5.08 -4.37
C GLN A 33 7.65 -4.43 -3.79
N LEU A 34 7.81 -3.39 -2.96
CA LEU A 34 6.72 -2.60 -2.38
C LEU A 34 6.23 -1.47 -3.30
N GLY A 35 6.68 -1.42 -4.56
CA GLY A 35 6.23 -0.45 -5.56
C GLY A 35 7.06 0.84 -5.62
N VAL A 36 8.19 0.92 -4.91
CA VAL A 36 9.12 2.06 -4.96
C VAL A 36 10.17 1.82 -6.07
N SER A 37 9.71 1.56 -7.29
CA SER A 37 10.59 1.15 -8.40
C SER A 37 11.23 2.30 -9.17
N ASN A 38 10.57 3.46 -9.20
CA ASN A 38 10.98 4.62 -10.00
C ASN A 38 11.63 5.73 -9.15
N ALA A 39 11.99 5.45 -7.90
CA ALA A 39 12.62 6.42 -7.01
C ALA A 39 14.11 6.57 -7.33
N SER A 40 14.59 7.80 -7.49
CA SER A 40 16.02 8.05 -7.62
C SER A 40 16.74 7.86 -6.29
N ASN A 41 18.07 7.73 -6.31
CA ASN A 41 18.87 7.71 -5.07
C ASN A 41 18.65 8.97 -4.21
N ALA A 42 18.36 10.11 -4.82
CA ALA A 42 18.04 11.34 -4.09
C ALA A 42 16.68 11.23 -3.38
N ASP A 43 15.67 10.64 -4.03
CA ASP A 43 14.36 10.41 -3.41
C ASP A 43 14.47 9.40 -2.26
N LEU A 44 15.19 8.30 -2.48
CA LEU A 44 15.47 7.31 -1.44
C LEU A 44 16.26 7.91 -0.27
N ALA A 45 17.14 8.88 -0.50
CA ALA A 45 17.84 9.60 0.57
C ALA A 45 16.87 10.38 1.47
N VAL A 46 15.94 11.09 0.84
CA VAL A 46 14.90 11.85 1.56
C VAL A 46 13.97 10.90 2.31
N PHE A 47 13.63 9.75 1.70
CA PHE A 47 12.81 8.73 2.37
C PHE A 47 13.52 8.13 3.58
N PHE A 48 14.80 7.76 3.42
CA PHE A 48 15.64 7.23 4.49
C PHE A 48 15.77 8.22 5.65
N HIS A 49 16.06 9.48 5.35
CA HIS A 49 16.12 10.55 6.36
C HIS A 49 14.78 10.68 7.10
N THR A 50 13.66 10.60 6.39
CA THR A 50 12.34 10.75 7.00
C THR A 50 12.02 9.56 7.90
N ALA A 51 12.25 8.33 7.44
CA ALA A 51 12.07 7.10 8.21
C ALA A 51 12.95 7.09 9.47
N THR A 52 14.23 7.46 9.36
CA THR A 52 15.16 7.50 10.51
C THR A 52 14.79 8.57 11.52
N ARG A 53 14.48 9.80 11.07
CA ARG A 53 14.12 10.90 11.99
C ARG A 53 12.82 10.65 12.74
N THR A 54 11.83 10.08 12.07
CA THR A 54 10.52 9.74 12.68
C THR A 54 10.56 8.42 13.47
N GLY A 55 11.56 7.58 13.19
CA GLY A 55 11.66 6.23 13.71
C GLY A 55 10.58 5.29 13.15
N LEU A 56 9.95 5.64 12.03
CA LEU A 56 8.94 4.83 11.35
C LEU A 56 9.61 3.85 10.40
N ASP A 57 9.03 2.66 10.30
CA ASP A 57 9.56 1.57 9.49
C ASP A 57 8.79 1.42 8.16
N PRO A 58 9.47 1.61 7.01
CA PRO A 58 8.88 1.39 5.69
C PRO A 58 8.37 -0.04 5.47
N PHE A 59 8.99 -1.03 6.11
CA PHE A 59 8.68 -2.45 5.92
C PHE A 59 7.58 -2.94 6.86
N ALA A 60 7.29 -2.19 7.93
CA ALA A 60 6.20 -2.46 8.85
C ALA A 60 4.91 -1.71 8.49
N ARG A 61 4.79 -1.17 7.26
CA ARG A 61 3.61 -0.44 6.78
C ARG A 61 3.28 0.81 7.59
N GLN A 62 4.29 1.46 8.16
CA GLN A 62 4.12 2.68 8.96
C GLN A 62 4.31 3.95 8.13
N ILE A 63 5.20 3.90 7.14
CA ILE A 63 5.52 5.02 6.26
C ILE A 63 5.74 4.49 4.83
N TYR A 64 5.29 5.25 3.84
CA TYR A 64 5.26 4.85 2.44
C TYR A 64 5.89 5.93 1.57
N MET A 65 6.54 5.50 0.50
CA MET A 65 6.87 6.36 -0.63
C MET A 65 5.96 5.94 -1.79
N ILE A 66 5.17 6.89 -2.29
CA ILE A 66 4.20 6.67 -3.36
C ILE A 66 4.50 7.65 -4.48
N GLU A 67 4.64 7.13 -5.69
CA GLU A 67 4.73 7.96 -6.89
C GLU A 67 3.34 8.48 -7.26
N ARG A 68 3.23 9.78 -7.50
CA ARG A 68 2.04 10.40 -8.11
C ARG A 68 2.49 11.33 -9.22
N GLN A 69 2.02 11.09 -10.44
CA GLN A 69 2.33 11.91 -11.62
C GLN A 69 3.86 12.12 -11.80
N GLY A 70 4.67 11.06 -11.66
CA GLY A 70 6.13 11.16 -11.79
C GLY A 70 6.86 11.74 -10.56
N LYS A 71 6.14 12.08 -9.48
CA LYS A 71 6.72 12.67 -8.27
C LYS A 71 6.60 11.74 -7.07
N GLN A 72 7.73 11.48 -6.43
CA GLN A 72 7.78 10.72 -5.18
C GLN A 72 7.23 11.54 -4.01
N THR A 73 6.27 10.97 -3.30
CA THR A 73 5.61 11.59 -2.15
C THR A 73 5.67 10.66 -0.96
N ILE A 74 6.09 11.18 0.20
CA ILE A 74 6.16 10.39 1.44
C ILE A 74 4.86 10.56 2.20
N GLN A 75 4.22 9.46 2.55
CA GLN A 75 2.95 9.43 3.27
C GLN A 75 3.06 8.51 4.48
N THR A 76 2.47 8.89 5.59
CA THR A 76 2.48 8.06 6.81
C THR A 76 1.13 7.43 7.03
N GLY A 77 1.13 6.11 7.18
CA GLY A 77 -0.09 5.37 7.48
C GLY A 77 -0.61 5.68 8.87
N ILE A 78 -1.90 5.39 9.10
CA ILE A 78 -2.52 5.62 10.40
C ILE A 78 -1.79 4.89 11.54
N ASP A 79 -1.22 3.72 11.28
CA ASP A 79 -0.42 2.98 12.27
C ASP A 79 0.89 3.70 12.61
N GLY A 80 1.49 4.42 11.66
CA GLY A 80 2.61 5.30 11.93
C GLY A 80 2.23 6.45 12.86
N PHE A 81 1.08 7.10 12.64
CA PHE A 81 0.55 8.13 13.54
C PHE A 81 0.31 7.59 14.96
N ARG A 82 -0.32 6.42 15.07
CA ARG A 82 -0.58 5.74 16.36
C ARG A 82 0.73 5.42 17.09
N LEU A 83 1.74 4.92 16.38
CA LEU A 83 3.04 4.61 16.97
C LEU A 83 3.76 5.86 17.48
N VAL A 84 3.75 6.96 16.71
CA VAL A 84 4.32 8.24 17.14
C VAL A 84 3.61 8.76 18.39
N ALA A 85 2.28 8.76 18.40
CA ALA A 85 1.47 9.14 19.55
C ALA A 85 1.78 8.30 20.79
N ARG A 86 1.89 6.97 20.62
CA ARG A 86 2.25 6.06 21.70
C ARG A 86 3.62 6.37 22.28
N ARG A 87 4.65 6.51 21.42
CA ARG A 87 6.02 6.84 21.84
C ARG A 87 6.11 8.20 22.53
N ALA A 88 5.41 9.20 22.03
CA ALA A 88 5.36 10.52 22.64
C ALA A 88 4.76 10.45 24.07
N THR A 89 3.70 9.68 24.23
CA THR A 89 3.05 9.42 25.52
C THR A 89 3.99 8.69 26.49
N ASP A 90 4.65 7.63 26.03
CA ASP A 90 5.59 6.84 26.86
C ASP A 90 6.77 7.72 27.33
N ARG A 91 7.33 8.57 26.45
CA ARG A 91 8.39 9.54 26.83
C ARG A 91 7.93 10.54 27.88
N ALA A 92 6.69 11.02 27.77
CA ALA A 92 6.11 11.96 28.73
C ALA A 92 5.61 11.29 30.02
N LYS A 93 5.60 9.95 30.08
CA LYS A 93 4.96 9.16 31.15
C LYS A 93 3.49 9.53 31.36
N GLY A 94 2.80 9.85 30.26
CA GLY A 94 1.41 10.29 30.23
C GLY A 94 0.41 9.15 30.00
N THR A 95 -0.85 9.53 29.72
CA THR A 95 -1.91 8.59 29.31
C THR A 95 -2.40 8.90 27.90
N PHE A 96 -2.77 7.85 27.16
CA PHE A 96 -3.27 7.93 25.79
C PHE A 96 -4.37 6.89 25.59
N GLY A 97 -5.44 7.29 24.92
CA GLY A 97 -6.58 6.44 24.61
C GLY A 97 -7.52 7.07 23.59
N TYR A 98 -8.67 6.44 23.40
CA TYR A 98 -9.70 6.86 22.45
C TYR A 98 -11.08 6.75 23.10
N GLU A 99 -12.00 7.60 22.63
CA GLU A 99 -13.43 7.32 22.75
C GLU A 99 -13.92 6.52 21.53
N ASP A 100 -15.18 6.12 21.55
CA ASP A 100 -15.81 5.48 20.41
C ASP A 100 -15.74 6.36 19.15
N THR A 101 -15.45 5.72 18.02
CA THR A 101 -15.58 6.37 16.72
C THR A 101 -17.06 6.49 16.38
N LEU A 102 -17.48 7.67 15.96
CA LEU A 102 -18.86 7.95 15.62
C LEU A 102 -18.99 8.32 14.14
N TRP A 103 -20.03 7.84 13.48
CA TRP A 103 -20.38 8.18 12.10
C TRP A 103 -21.73 8.88 12.04
N CYS A 104 -21.91 9.73 11.04
CA CYS A 104 -23.14 10.46 10.80
C CYS A 104 -23.61 10.24 9.36
N GLY A 105 -24.92 10.08 9.19
CA GLY A 105 -25.58 10.11 7.88
C GLY A 105 -26.15 11.48 7.54
N GLU A 106 -26.91 11.55 6.46
CA GLU A 106 -27.69 12.73 6.09
C GLU A 106 -28.74 13.10 7.17
N ASP A 107 -29.09 12.16 8.05
CA ASP A 107 -30.00 12.34 9.19
C ASP A 107 -29.40 13.18 10.33
N GLY A 108 -28.10 13.49 10.29
CA GLY A 108 -27.43 14.26 11.33
C GLY A 108 -27.19 13.48 12.64
N GLN A 109 -27.54 12.19 12.69
CA GLN A 109 -27.46 11.39 13.91
C GLN A 109 -26.12 10.65 14.01
N TRP A 110 -25.41 10.88 15.11
CA TRP A 110 -24.15 10.19 15.40
C TRP A 110 -24.41 8.77 15.91
N LYS A 111 -23.78 7.78 15.28
CA LYS A 111 -23.88 6.35 15.59
C LYS A 111 -22.49 5.77 15.80
N ASP A 112 -22.35 4.88 16.77
CA ASP A 112 -21.12 4.15 17.09
C ASP A 112 -20.87 2.95 16.16
N VAL A 113 -21.84 2.59 15.33
CA VAL A 113 -21.71 1.60 14.27
C VAL A 113 -22.34 2.10 12.97
N TRP A 114 -21.68 1.83 11.84
CA TRP A 114 -22.18 2.17 10.51
C TRP A 114 -22.58 0.93 9.73
N LEU A 115 -23.88 0.64 9.69
CA LEU A 115 -24.46 -0.55 9.03
C LEU A 115 -25.00 -0.27 7.62
N SER A 116 -24.98 1.00 7.18
CA SER A 116 -25.50 1.38 5.87
C SER A 116 -24.51 1.03 4.76
N ASN A 117 -25.04 0.58 3.62
CA ASN A 117 -24.28 0.39 2.39
C ASN A 117 -23.92 1.72 1.69
N LYS A 118 -24.50 2.83 2.13
CA LYS A 118 -24.09 4.17 1.68
C LYS A 118 -22.95 4.69 2.54
N ALA A 119 -22.07 5.48 1.94
CA ALA A 119 -21.02 6.17 2.68
C ALA A 119 -21.62 7.06 3.79
N PRO A 120 -21.03 7.10 4.99
CA PRO A 120 -21.37 8.12 5.99
C PRO A 120 -20.96 9.50 5.46
N VAL A 121 -21.70 10.54 5.82
CA VAL A 121 -21.38 11.92 5.42
C VAL A 121 -20.27 12.51 6.29
N ALA A 122 -20.12 12.01 7.52
CA ALA A 122 -19.06 12.42 8.43
C ALA A 122 -18.63 11.26 9.35
N ALA A 123 -17.37 11.29 9.77
CA ALA A 123 -16.86 10.47 10.88
C ALA A 123 -16.20 11.38 11.92
N LYS A 124 -16.28 10.99 13.19
CA LYS A 124 -15.73 11.69 14.34
C LYS A 124 -14.91 10.73 15.18
N VAL A 125 -13.69 11.14 15.51
CA VAL A 125 -12.80 10.41 16.41
C VAL A 125 -12.36 11.37 17.51
N THR A 126 -12.36 10.90 18.76
CA THR A 126 -11.82 11.64 19.90
C THR A 126 -10.62 10.92 20.45
N VAL A 127 -9.46 11.57 20.39
CA VAL A 127 -8.25 11.13 21.10
C VAL A 127 -8.28 11.66 22.52
N LEU A 128 -7.93 10.82 23.48
CA LEU A 128 -7.74 11.17 24.89
C LEU A 128 -6.25 11.21 25.19
N ARG A 129 -5.78 12.32 25.76
CA ARG A 129 -4.38 12.46 26.20
C ARG A 129 -4.34 13.21 27.52
N ASP A 130 -3.74 12.61 28.54
CA ASP A 130 -3.55 13.22 29.86
C ASP A 130 -4.84 13.80 30.46
N GLY A 131 -5.96 13.10 30.26
CA GLY A 131 -7.31 13.50 30.71
C GLY A 131 -8.00 14.57 29.84
N GLN A 132 -7.34 15.07 28.80
CA GLN A 132 -7.90 16.03 27.84
C GLN A 132 -8.45 15.34 26.59
N ARG A 133 -9.48 15.95 25.98
CA ARG A 133 -10.18 15.44 24.79
C ARG A 133 -9.78 16.23 23.55
N TYR A 134 -9.45 15.52 22.49
CA TYR A 134 -9.10 16.07 21.18
C TYR A 134 -10.01 15.48 20.09
N PRO A 135 -11.27 15.95 19.99
CA PRO A 135 -12.18 15.49 18.95
C PRO A 135 -11.78 16.05 17.59
N ALA A 136 -11.97 15.27 16.53
CA ALA A 136 -11.90 15.74 15.15
C ALA A 136 -13.01 15.09 14.32
N ILE A 137 -13.49 15.83 13.32
CA ILE A 137 -14.54 15.41 12.39
C ILE A 137 -13.98 15.51 10.97
N ALA A 138 -14.15 14.44 10.19
CA ALA A 138 -13.85 14.42 8.76
C ALA A 138 -15.16 14.32 7.98
N LEU A 139 -15.34 15.18 6.97
CA LEU A 139 -16.49 15.16 6.08
C LEU A 139 -16.16 14.36 4.81
N TYR A 140 -17.05 13.45 4.42
CA TYR A 140 -16.80 12.55 3.27
C TYR A 140 -16.47 13.32 1.99
N GLN A 141 -17.23 14.40 1.73
CA GLN A 141 -17.06 15.24 0.54
C GLN A 141 -15.68 15.91 0.45
N GLU A 142 -15.00 16.14 1.57
CA GLU A 142 -13.69 16.83 1.62
C GLU A 142 -12.51 15.86 1.46
N TYR A 143 -12.73 14.58 1.81
CA TYR A 143 -11.65 13.61 1.95
C TYR A 143 -11.70 12.46 0.95
N VAL A 144 -12.84 12.21 0.32
CA VAL A 144 -12.99 11.11 -0.62
C VAL A 144 -11.98 11.25 -1.77
N ALA A 145 -11.14 10.23 -1.96
CA ALA A 145 -10.22 10.22 -3.09
C ALA A 145 -10.95 9.72 -4.35
N LEU A 146 -11.01 10.59 -5.35
CA LEU A 146 -11.70 10.33 -6.61
C LEU A 146 -10.72 9.84 -7.70
N LYS A 147 -11.24 9.04 -8.62
CA LYS A 147 -10.59 8.70 -9.89
C LYS A 147 -10.81 9.84 -10.90
N ARG A 148 -10.18 9.74 -12.06
CA ARG A 148 -10.33 10.71 -13.18
C ARG A 148 -11.78 10.86 -13.66
N ASP A 149 -12.62 9.85 -13.49
CA ASP A 149 -14.05 9.87 -13.87
C ASP A 149 -14.95 10.52 -12.80
N GLY A 150 -14.36 11.06 -11.73
CA GLY A 150 -15.09 11.69 -10.62
C GLY A 150 -15.72 10.70 -9.64
N LYS A 151 -15.53 9.38 -9.80
CA LYS A 151 -16.03 8.38 -8.87
C LYS A 151 -15.00 8.07 -7.77
N PRO A 152 -15.42 7.60 -6.59
CA PRO A 152 -14.50 7.14 -5.56
C PRO A 152 -13.55 6.04 -6.08
N ASN A 153 -12.31 6.05 -5.60
CA ASN A 153 -11.36 4.98 -5.91
C ASN A 153 -11.78 3.63 -5.29
N SER A 154 -11.07 2.54 -5.60
CA SER A 154 -11.44 1.18 -5.13
C SER A 154 -11.60 1.07 -3.61
N MET A 155 -10.69 1.70 -2.85
CA MET A 155 -10.73 1.69 -1.38
C MET A 155 -11.92 2.47 -0.83
N TRP A 156 -12.20 3.65 -1.39
CA TRP A 156 -13.33 4.48 -0.96
C TRP A 156 -14.68 3.93 -1.39
N ALA A 157 -14.75 3.21 -2.51
CA ALA A 157 -15.97 2.54 -2.96
C ALA A 157 -16.29 1.30 -2.11
N SER A 158 -15.27 0.54 -1.72
CA SER A 158 -15.45 -0.72 -0.97
C SER A 158 -15.56 -0.52 0.55
N LYS A 159 -14.85 0.45 1.13
CA LYS A 159 -14.74 0.65 2.60
C LYS A 159 -14.90 2.11 3.02
N PRO A 160 -15.97 2.83 2.61
CA PRO A 160 -16.09 4.28 2.82
C PRO A 160 -16.06 4.69 4.30
N ALA A 161 -16.76 3.96 5.17
CA ALA A 161 -16.82 4.29 6.60
C ALA A 161 -15.45 4.14 7.30
N LEU A 162 -14.70 3.09 6.95
CA LEU A 162 -13.36 2.85 7.48
C LEU A 162 -12.38 3.93 7.01
N MET A 163 -12.41 4.28 5.72
CA MET A 163 -11.54 5.32 5.16
C MET A 163 -11.81 6.68 5.82
N LEU A 164 -13.08 7.04 6.00
CA LEU A 164 -13.44 8.30 6.65
C LEU A 164 -13.04 8.33 8.13
N ALA A 165 -13.17 7.21 8.85
CA ALA A 165 -12.70 7.08 10.23
C ALA A 165 -11.18 7.27 10.33
N LYS A 166 -10.38 6.71 9.40
CA LYS A 166 -8.93 6.94 9.34
C LYS A 166 -8.59 8.43 9.15
N CYS A 167 -9.34 9.14 8.31
CA CYS A 167 -9.18 10.59 8.15
C CYS A 167 -9.42 11.34 9.47
N ALA A 168 -10.56 11.05 10.13
CA ALA A 168 -10.92 11.68 11.39
C ALA A 168 -9.90 11.37 12.50
N GLU A 169 -9.38 10.13 12.53
CA GLU A 169 -8.35 9.72 13.48
C GLU A 169 -7.02 10.47 13.26
N ALA A 170 -6.56 10.59 12.01
CA ALA A 170 -5.35 11.35 11.69
C ALA A 170 -5.46 12.81 12.16
N LEU A 171 -6.62 13.45 11.92
CA LEU A 171 -6.89 14.81 12.39
C LEU A 171 -6.88 14.91 13.92
N ALA A 172 -7.50 13.95 14.63
CA ALA A 172 -7.54 13.93 16.08
C ALA A 172 -6.13 13.74 16.67
N LEU A 173 -5.33 12.85 16.08
CA LEU A 173 -3.95 12.61 16.49
C LEU A 173 -3.08 13.85 16.27
N ARG A 174 -3.23 14.58 15.16
CA ARG A 174 -2.53 15.86 14.96
C ARG A 174 -2.88 16.91 16.01
N ARG A 175 -4.16 16.99 16.40
CA ARG A 175 -4.60 17.91 17.46
C ARG A 175 -4.01 17.53 18.81
N ALA A 176 -3.92 16.23 19.11
CA ALA A 176 -3.40 15.73 20.37
C ALA A 176 -1.86 15.73 20.45
N PHE A 177 -1.15 15.55 19.33
CA PHE A 177 0.31 15.44 19.25
C PHE A 177 0.91 16.37 18.18
N PRO A 178 0.66 17.69 18.24
CA PRO A 178 1.06 18.60 17.18
C PRO A 178 2.57 18.62 16.99
N GLN A 179 3.37 18.69 18.07
CA GLN A 179 4.84 18.75 17.97
C GLN A 179 5.45 17.45 17.40
N ASP A 180 4.87 16.30 17.74
CA ASP A 180 5.38 15.00 17.29
C ASP A 180 4.94 14.66 15.85
N LEU A 181 3.85 15.26 15.35
CA LEU A 181 3.27 14.99 14.02
C LEU A 181 3.39 16.15 13.02
N SER A 182 3.97 17.30 13.40
CA SER A 182 4.02 18.52 12.56
C SER A 182 4.72 18.35 11.21
N ASP A 183 5.57 17.33 11.06
CA ASP A 183 6.41 17.14 9.86
C ASP A 183 6.07 15.85 9.09
N VAL A 184 4.96 15.21 9.42
CA VAL A 184 4.57 13.93 8.85
C VAL A 184 3.20 14.09 8.22
N TYR A 185 3.04 13.79 6.93
CA TYR A 185 1.77 13.95 6.19
C TYR A 185 1.03 12.62 6.08
N SER A 186 -0.29 12.64 6.29
CA SER A 186 -1.14 11.47 6.04
C SER A 186 -1.58 11.45 4.56
N PRO A 187 -1.82 10.27 3.96
CA PRO A 187 -2.32 10.15 2.59
C PRO A 187 -3.51 11.05 2.27
N GLU A 188 -4.41 11.20 3.24
CA GLU A 188 -5.69 11.90 3.16
C GLU A 188 -5.54 13.41 2.91
N GLU A 189 -4.51 14.03 3.48
CA GLU A 189 -4.22 15.47 3.29
C GLU A 189 -3.65 15.77 1.91
N MET A 190 -2.95 14.80 1.32
CA MET A 190 -2.34 14.96 0.00
C MET A 190 -3.30 14.60 -1.13
N SER A 191 -4.34 13.80 -0.87
CA SER A 191 -5.43 13.59 -1.84
C SER A 191 -6.38 14.78 -1.93
N ALA A 192 -6.61 15.51 -0.83
CA ALA A 192 -7.48 16.69 -0.84
C ALA A 192 -6.84 17.92 -1.52
N ALA A 193 -5.51 17.94 -1.66
CA ALA A 193 -4.76 19.10 -2.14
C ALA A 193 -4.45 19.10 -3.66
N VAL A 194 -5.12 18.26 -4.47
CA VAL A 194 -4.91 18.24 -5.93
C VAL A 194 -6.13 18.78 -6.67
N PRO A 195 -6.19 20.09 -6.95
CA PRO A 195 -7.04 20.61 -8.00
C PRO A 195 -6.60 20.05 -9.36
N VAL A 196 -7.60 19.72 -10.17
CA VAL A 196 -7.46 19.32 -11.58
C VAL A 196 -7.13 20.56 -12.42
N ASP A 197 -6.03 20.46 -13.16
CA ASP A 197 -5.57 21.25 -14.33
C ASP A 197 -5.48 22.79 -14.24
N GLU A 198 -4.25 23.29 -14.23
CA GLU A 198 -3.78 24.40 -15.09
C GLU A 198 -2.26 24.26 -15.31
N PRO A 199 -1.71 24.55 -16.50
CA PRO A 199 -0.29 24.36 -16.80
C PRO A 199 0.53 25.43 -16.09
N ALA A 200 1.15 25.05 -14.97
CA ALA A 200 2.02 25.94 -14.20
C ALA A 200 3.30 26.26 -15.01
N GLU A 201 3.42 27.52 -15.42
CA GLU A 201 4.69 28.10 -15.85
C GLU A 201 5.75 27.97 -14.74
N PRO A 202 7.05 27.78 -15.08
CA PRO A 202 8.09 27.47 -14.11
C PRO A 202 8.44 28.70 -13.24
N SER A 203 7.89 28.77 -12.04
CA SER A 203 8.29 29.74 -10.99
C SER A 203 9.45 29.18 -10.12
N PRO A 204 10.39 30.01 -9.63
CA PRO A 204 11.72 29.55 -9.23
C PRO A 204 11.74 28.85 -7.86
N ARG A 205 12.09 27.55 -7.90
CA ARG A 205 12.89 26.74 -6.96
C ARG A 205 12.99 27.26 -5.51
N SER A 206 12.12 26.73 -4.65
CA SER A 206 12.31 26.72 -3.20
C SER A 206 13.28 25.60 -2.77
N GLY A 207 14.36 25.98 -2.07
CA GLY A 207 15.05 25.20 -1.03
C GLY A 207 15.92 23.99 -1.41
N SER A 208 15.43 23.06 -2.22
CA SER A 208 16.07 21.74 -2.40
C SER A 208 17.21 21.72 -3.42
N ALA A 209 17.22 22.66 -4.35
CA ALA A 209 18.22 22.72 -5.42
C ALA A 209 19.65 23.09 -4.95
N LYS A 210 19.78 23.72 -3.76
CA LYS A 210 21.10 24.07 -3.21
C LYS A 210 21.85 22.86 -2.62
N LEU A 211 21.14 21.82 -2.21
CA LEU A 211 21.76 20.61 -1.65
C LEU A 211 22.21 19.63 -2.75
N ALA A 212 21.42 19.52 -3.84
CA ALA A 212 21.77 18.68 -4.99
C ALA A 212 22.94 19.24 -5.82
N ALA A 213 23.11 20.56 -5.87
CA ALA A 213 24.20 21.21 -6.61
C ALA A 213 25.58 21.07 -5.94
N ALA A 214 25.64 20.68 -4.67
CA ALA A 214 26.90 20.52 -3.94
C ALA A 214 27.58 19.15 -4.16
N VAL A 215 26.89 18.16 -4.74
CA VAL A 215 27.35 16.76 -4.76
C VAL A 215 27.63 16.21 -6.16
N ALA A 216 27.21 16.85 -7.25
CA ALA A 216 27.36 16.29 -8.60
C ALA A 216 28.19 17.19 -9.53
N GLY A 217 29.51 16.98 -9.51
CA GLY A 217 30.41 17.48 -10.55
C GLY A 217 30.27 16.66 -11.84
N ARG A 218 29.87 17.34 -12.93
CA ARG A 218 30.06 17.03 -14.37
C ARG A 218 29.57 15.67 -14.90
N ARG A 219 28.50 15.67 -15.72
CA ARG A 219 28.49 15.31 -17.18
C ARG A 219 27.11 15.54 -17.83
N ALA A 220 27.14 15.79 -19.15
CA ALA A 220 26.08 16.29 -20.05
C ALA A 220 24.99 15.25 -20.46
N PRO A 221 23.86 15.68 -21.09
CA PRO A 221 22.64 14.88 -21.22
C PRO A 221 22.56 14.05 -22.52
N ARG A 222 21.68 13.03 -22.52
CA ARG A 222 21.19 12.32 -23.72
C ARG A 222 19.66 12.35 -23.80
N PRO A 223 19.08 12.22 -25.01
CA PRO A 223 17.72 12.65 -25.32
C PRO A 223 16.64 11.63 -24.97
N ALA A 224 15.43 12.16 -24.83
CA ALA A 224 14.20 11.49 -24.44
C ALA A 224 13.72 10.43 -25.46
N GLY A 225 13.34 9.27 -24.94
CA GLY A 225 12.44 8.31 -25.59
C GLY A 225 11.00 8.49 -25.07
N PRO A 226 10.00 7.97 -25.81
CA PRO A 226 8.59 8.28 -25.56
C PRO A 226 8.06 7.60 -24.29
N ALA A 227 7.09 8.27 -23.67
CA ALA A 227 6.43 7.86 -22.44
C ALA A 227 5.50 6.66 -22.67
N GLU A 228 5.73 5.58 -21.93
CA GLU A 228 4.80 4.45 -21.78
C GLU A 228 3.89 4.65 -20.56
N GLU A 229 2.64 4.22 -20.73
CA GLU A 229 1.53 4.37 -19.77
C GLU A 229 1.82 3.63 -18.45
N VAL A 230 1.82 4.40 -17.36
CA VAL A 230 1.96 3.91 -15.99
C VAL A 230 0.67 3.23 -15.52
N HIS A 231 0.80 1.95 -15.22
CA HIS A 231 -0.21 1.15 -14.54
C HIS A 231 -0.18 1.48 -13.04
N ASP A 232 -1.33 1.88 -12.49
CA ASP A 232 -1.53 2.04 -11.06
C ASP A 232 -1.28 0.70 -10.35
N ALA A 233 -0.29 0.67 -9.45
CA ALA A 233 -0.02 -0.48 -8.60
C ALA A 233 -1.17 -0.65 -7.59
N GLU A 234 -2.03 -1.62 -7.87
CA GLU A 234 -3.07 -2.11 -6.97
C GLU A 234 -2.40 -2.88 -5.81
N VAL A 235 -2.46 -2.31 -4.60
CA VAL A 235 -2.01 -3.01 -3.39
C VAL A 235 -3.16 -3.87 -2.88
N VAL A 236 -3.01 -5.18 -3.08
CA VAL A 236 -3.88 -6.24 -2.53
C VAL A 236 -3.68 -6.30 -1.01
N GLU A 237 -4.67 -5.85 -0.25
CA GLU A 237 -4.80 -6.21 1.17
C GLU A 237 -5.49 -7.57 1.26
N ASP A 238 -4.71 -8.66 1.27
CA ASP A 238 -5.24 -9.99 1.49
C ASP A 238 -5.53 -10.21 2.98
N ALA A 239 -6.74 -10.70 3.28
CA ALA A 239 -7.25 -10.92 4.62
C ALA A 239 -6.68 -12.24 5.17
N VAL A 240 -5.85 -12.17 6.22
CA VAL A 240 -5.47 -13.36 6.98
C VAL A 240 -6.58 -13.64 8.00
N GLU A 241 -7.37 -14.67 7.72
CA GLU A 241 -8.35 -15.25 8.62
C GLU A 241 -7.64 -15.87 9.84
N ARG A 242 -7.98 -15.41 11.04
CA ARG A 242 -7.46 -15.97 12.30
C ARG A 242 -8.22 -17.24 12.64
N VAL A 243 -7.59 -18.40 12.42
CA VAL A 243 -8.01 -19.67 13.02
C VAL A 243 -7.50 -19.69 14.47
N THR A 244 -8.42 -19.74 15.44
CA THR A 244 -8.09 -20.05 16.83
C THR A 244 -8.04 -21.58 17.01
N PRO A 245 -6.96 -22.18 17.54
CA PRO A 245 -6.98 -23.59 17.91
C PRO A 245 -7.59 -23.80 19.30
N ASP A 246 -8.53 -24.73 19.38
CA ASP A 246 -9.08 -25.32 20.60
C ASP A 246 -8.04 -26.30 21.21
N PRO A 247 -7.72 -26.27 22.51
CA PRO A 247 -6.64 -27.06 23.07
C PRO A 247 -7.15 -28.40 23.62
N GLN A 248 -7.01 -29.49 22.86
CA GLN A 248 -7.02 -30.83 23.44
C GLN A 248 -6.31 -31.88 22.54
N ASP A 249 -5.34 -32.55 23.18
CA ASP A 249 -4.59 -33.77 22.88
C ASP A 249 -3.36 -33.78 21.95
N PRO A 250 -2.32 -34.59 22.30
CA PRO A 250 -0.94 -34.40 21.88
C PRO A 250 -0.43 -35.46 20.88
N ALA A 251 0.65 -35.09 20.19
CA ALA A 251 1.61 -35.96 19.49
C ALA A 251 1.13 -36.73 18.25
N ALA A 252 1.54 -36.26 17.05
CA ALA A 252 2.08 -37.11 15.97
C ALA A 252 2.64 -36.26 14.82
N GLY A 253 3.89 -36.55 14.43
CA GLY A 253 4.38 -36.60 13.04
C GLY A 253 4.56 -35.30 12.25
N ASP A 254 5.82 -34.94 11.99
CA ASP A 254 6.22 -34.09 10.86
C ASP A 254 5.82 -34.77 9.53
N GLU A 255 4.73 -34.31 8.91
CA GLU A 255 4.48 -34.49 7.48
C GLU A 255 4.55 -33.11 6.80
N PHE A 256 5.51 -32.96 5.88
CA PHE A 256 5.65 -31.79 5.04
C PHE A 256 4.37 -31.61 4.20
N ALA A 257 3.51 -30.66 4.60
CA ALA A 257 2.40 -30.22 3.79
C ALA A 257 2.93 -29.58 2.48
N THR A 258 2.61 -30.16 1.34
CA THR A 258 2.87 -29.58 0.02
C THR A 258 2.14 -28.23 -0.06
N PRO A 259 2.81 -27.13 -0.46
CA PRO A 259 2.15 -25.83 -0.56
C PRO A 259 1.01 -25.88 -1.58
N ALA A 260 -0.12 -25.25 -1.25
CA ALA A 260 -1.26 -25.12 -2.15
C ALA A 260 -0.83 -24.45 -3.48
N PRO A 261 -1.36 -24.91 -4.63
CA PRO A 261 -0.94 -24.40 -5.94
C PRO A 261 -1.32 -22.93 -6.10
N LYS A 262 -0.39 -22.12 -6.62
CA LYS A 262 -0.58 -20.67 -6.78
C LYS A 262 -1.49 -20.37 -7.97
N PRO A 263 -2.45 -19.42 -7.86
CA PRO A 263 -3.29 -19.02 -8.98
C PRO A 263 -2.49 -18.32 -10.08
N ALA A 264 -2.92 -18.46 -11.33
CA ALA A 264 -2.28 -17.81 -12.48
C ALA A 264 -2.52 -16.29 -12.51
N THR A 265 -1.46 -15.53 -12.74
CA THR A 265 -1.53 -14.07 -12.92
C THR A 265 -2.27 -13.69 -14.21
N ASN A 266 -2.75 -12.45 -14.30
CA ASN A 266 -3.40 -11.93 -15.52
C ASN A 266 -2.47 -12.00 -16.75
N ALA A 267 -1.17 -11.78 -16.55
CA ALA A 267 -0.18 -11.85 -17.62
C ALA A 267 -0.03 -13.28 -18.17
N GLN A 268 0.05 -14.28 -17.29
CA GLN A 268 0.10 -15.70 -17.67
C GLN A 268 -1.16 -16.13 -18.45
N ARG A 269 -2.33 -15.69 -17.99
CA ARG A 269 -3.61 -15.97 -18.67
C ARG A 269 -3.69 -15.29 -20.05
N SER A 270 -3.21 -14.05 -20.17
CA SER A 270 -3.14 -13.35 -21.47
C SER A 270 -2.22 -14.08 -22.44
N ALA A 271 -1.02 -14.46 -21.98
CA ALA A 271 -0.05 -15.20 -22.80
C ALA A 271 -0.62 -16.54 -23.32
N LEU A 272 -1.37 -17.27 -22.49
CA LEU A 272 -2.04 -18.50 -22.91
C LEU A 272 -3.11 -18.24 -23.97
N LEU A 273 -3.95 -17.22 -23.78
CA LEU A 273 -4.99 -16.85 -24.75
C LEU A 273 -4.39 -16.39 -26.09
N GLU A 274 -3.32 -15.61 -26.04
CA GLU A 274 -2.57 -15.19 -27.22
C GLU A 274 -1.93 -16.37 -27.94
N ALA A 275 -1.33 -17.32 -27.21
CA ALA A 275 -0.75 -18.53 -27.79
C ALA A 275 -1.79 -19.43 -28.49
N LEU A 276 -2.99 -19.54 -27.90
CA LEU A 276 -4.12 -20.27 -28.50
C LEU A 276 -4.66 -19.57 -29.74
N ALA A 277 -4.79 -18.24 -29.69
CA ALA A 277 -5.28 -17.43 -30.80
C ALA A 277 -4.30 -17.40 -31.97
N ALA A 278 -3.00 -17.23 -31.71
CA ALA A 278 -1.94 -17.22 -32.71
C ALA A 278 -1.88 -18.53 -33.51
N ARG A 279 -2.24 -19.66 -32.88
CA ARG A 279 -2.27 -20.99 -33.49
C ARG A 279 -3.66 -21.41 -34.00
N GLN A 280 -4.65 -20.52 -33.93
CA GLN A 280 -6.04 -20.79 -34.32
C GLN A 280 -6.65 -22.03 -33.64
N ILE A 281 -6.17 -22.38 -32.44
CA ILE A 281 -6.62 -23.56 -31.69
C ILE A 281 -8.03 -23.31 -31.12
N ALA A 282 -8.31 -22.08 -30.68
CA ALA A 282 -9.62 -21.65 -30.22
C ALA A 282 -9.84 -20.17 -30.57
N ALA A 283 -11.00 -19.85 -31.16
CA ALA A 283 -11.35 -18.50 -31.59
C ALA A 283 -12.44 -17.85 -30.70
N THR A 284 -13.09 -18.64 -29.84
CA THR A 284 -14.19 -18.18 -28.97
C THR A 284 -14.00 -18.67 -27.55
N LYS A 285 -14.54 -17.95 -26.57
CA LYS A 285 -14.47 -18.32 -25.15
C LYS A 285 -14.93 -19.77 -24.87
N PRO A 286 -16.03 -20.28 -25.46
CA PRO A 286 -16.43 -21.68 -25.27
C PRO A 286 -15.42 -22.70 -25.82
N GLN A 287 -14.77 -22.39 -26.96
CA GLN A 287 -13.72 -23.25 -27.53
C GLN A 287 -12.47 -23.28 -26.65
N VAL A 288 -12.10 -22.14 -26.06
CA VAL A 288 -10.99 -22.06 -25.10
C VAL A 288 -11.27 -22.94 -23.88
N LEU A 289 -12.43 -22.80 -23.26
CA LEU A 289 -12.79 -23.60 -22.08
C LEU A 289 -12.88 -25.10 -22.38
N ALA A 290 -13.39 -25.47 -23.56
CA ALA A 290 -13.41 -26.86 -24.02
C ALA A 290 -12.00 -27.44 -24.21
N PHE A 291 -11.09 -26.66 -24.80
CA PHE A 291 -9.69 -27.04 -24.95
C PHE A 291 -9.00 -27.22 -23.59
N LEU A 292 -9.15 -26.26 -22.67
CA LEU A 292 -8.57 -26.32 -21.32
C LEU A 292 -9.08 -27.52 -20.53
N THR A 293 -10.40 -27.77 -20.58
CA THR A 293 -11.02 -28.93 -19.93
C THR A 293 -10.48 -30.25 -20.48
N ALA A 294 -10.26 -30.33 -21.80
CA ALA A 294 -9.72 -31.52 -22.43
C ALA A 294 -8.25 -31.79 -22.08
N GLN A 295 -7.41 -30.74 -22.02
CA GLN A 295 -5.97 -30.90 -21.70
C GLN A 295 -5.70 -31.12 -20.22
N LEU A 296 -6.45 -30.44 -19.34
CA LEU A 296 -6.25 -30.53 -17.89
C LEU A 296 -6.98 -31.73 -17.25
N GLY A 297 -7.86 -32.41 -17.99
CA GLY A 297 -8.61 -33.57 -17.49
C GLY A 297 -9.59 -33.26 -16.35
N ARG A 298 -9.91 -31.98 -16.14
CA ARG A 298 -10.86 -31.47 -15.14
C ARG A 298 -11.74 -30.41 -15.77
N GLU A 299 -12.95 -30.25 -15.25
CA GLU A 299 -13.85 -29.19 -15.70
C GLU A 299 -13.25 -27.80 -15.37
N VAL A 300 -13.19 -26.92 -16.37
CA VAL A 300 -12.74 -25.53 -16.23
C VAL A 300 -13.84 -24.62 -16.72
N SER A 301 -14.49 -23.91 -15.80
CA SER A 301 -15.62 -23.01 -16.14
C SER A 301 -15.17 -21.59 -16.45
N ALA A 302 -13.98 -21.20 -15.98
CA ALA A 302 -13.39 -19.90 -16.24
C ALA A 302 -11.85 -19.96 -16.20
N THR A 303 -11.20 -19.03 -16.90
CA THR A 303 -9.72 -19.01 -17.04
C THR A 303 -9.01 -18.54 -15.77
N ASP A 304 -9.72 -17.95 -14.81
CA ASP A 304 -9.23 -17.58 -13.48
C ASP A 304 -9.09 -18.77 -12.52
N GLU A 305 -9.67 -19.92 -12.85
CA GLU A 305 -9.51 -21.20 -12.13
C GLU A 305 -8.17 -21.90 -12.44
N LEU A 306 -7.33 -21.32 -13.30
CA LEU A 306 -6.04 -21.88 -13.69
C LEU A 306 -4.95 -21.54 -12.68
N THR A 307 -4.11 -22.50 -12.37
CA THR A 307 -2.90 -22.33 -11.57
C THR A 307 -1.72 -21.92 -12.45
N ALA A 308 -0.68 -21.33 -11.84
CA ALA A 308 0.53 -20.93 -12.56
C ALA A 308 1.20 -22.12 -13.30
N ASP A 309 1.25 -23.28 -12.65
CA ASP A 309 1.88 -24.49 -13.17
C ASP A 309 1.08 -25.08 -14.34
N GLU A 310 -0.26 -25.06 -14.27
CA GLU A 310 -1.13 -25.50 -15.37
C GLU A 310 -0.95 -24.60 -16.62
N VAL A 311 -0.85 -23.28 -16.43
CA VAL A 311 -0.62 -22.37 -17.55
C VAL A 311 0.75 -22.57 -18.18
N GLU A 312 1.79 -22.76 -17.36
CA GLU A 312 3.14 -23.03 -17.84
C GLU A 312 3.21 -24.36 -18.60
N GLY A 313 2.60 -25.42 -18.08
CA GLY A 313 2.49 -26.72 -18.76
C GLY A 313 1.79 -26.62 -20.12
N LEU A 314 0.64 -25.93 -20.17
CA LEU A 314 -0.10 -25.72 -21.41
C LEU A 314 0.71 -24.91 -22.43
N LEU A 315 1.43 -23.87 -22.00
CA LEU A 315 2.28 -23.08 -22.91
C LEU A 315 3.43 -23.91 -23.49
N ILE A 316 4.02 -24.81 -22.68
CA ILE A 316 5.05 -25.74 -23.14
C ILE A 316 4.47 -26.73 -24.16
N GLU A 317 3.31 -27.34 -23.88
CA GLU A 317 2.66 -28.29 -24.79
C GLU A 317 2.28 -27.63 -26.12
N ILE A 318 1.67 -26.44 -26.06
CA ILE A 318 1.32 -25.65 -27.24
C ILE A 318 2.59 -25.28 -28.04
N GLY A 319 3.72 -25.04 -27.36
CA GLY A 319 5.02 -24.83 -27.99
C GLY A 319 5.60 -26.09 -28.64
N GLN A 320 5.43 -27.26 -28.03
CA GLN A 320 5.94 -28.54 -28.54
C GLN A 320 5.17 -29.07 -29.76
N MET A 321 3.94 -28.60 -29.99
CA MET A 321 3.19 -28.88 -31.23
C MET A 321 3.87 -28.32 -32.50
N GLU A 322 4.92 -27.51 -32.38
CA GLU A 322 5.76 -27.05 -33.51
C GLU A 322 6.67 -28.13 -34.12
N GLY A 323 6.90 -29.25 -33.42
CA GLY A 323 7.91 -30.25 -33.83
C GLY A 323 7.43 -31.40 -34.74
N ALA A 324 6.16 -31.41 -35.17
CA ALA A 324 5.55 -32.56 -35.85
C ALA A 324 4.96 -32.21 -37.24
N ALA A 325 5.59 -31.30 -37.97
CA ALA A 325 5.31 -31.03 -39.38
C ALA A 325 6.53 -31.33 -40.25
#